data_AF-M7A6S5-F1
#
_entry.id   AF-M7A6S5-F1
#
_cell.length_a   1.000
_cell.length_b   1.000
_cell.length_c   1.000
_cell.angle_alpha   90.00
_cell.angle_beta   90.00
_cell.angle_gamma   90.00
#
_symmetry.space_group_name_H-M   'P 1'
#
loop_
_entity.id
_entity.type
_entity.pdbx_description
1 polymer ?
#
loop_
_entity_poly.entity_id
_entity_poly.type
_entity_poly.pdbx_seq_one_letter_code
_entity_poly.pdbx_strand_id
1 'polypeptide(L)'
;TKLLREESELDSVLASGISTGKNLILIGMTEDTNKDGFLNQKDRKQVFVYNPVSANLVGVLPKKYSLEKFLTSPGKERLVMIVSLEEEKEESKKKKSATTVKLPEITFYIYDIRKGRGTLVERP
;
A
#
# COMPACT_ATOMS: atom_id res chain seq x y z
N THR A 1 15.38 30.79 21.37
CA THR A 1 15.49 30.72 19.90
C THR A 1 15.99 29.37 19.38
N LYS A 2 16.77 28.59 20.15
CA LYS A 2 17.22 27.24 19.74
C LYS A 2 16.13 26.15 19.86
N LEU A 3 15.34 26.17 20.94
CA LEU A 3 14.22 25.24 21.18
C LEU A 3 13.10 25.31 20.12
N LEU A 4 12.73 26.51 19.68
CA LEU A 4 11.74 26.72 18.60
C LEU A 4 12.18 26.13 17.25
N ARG A 5 13.50 25.98 17.02
CA ARG A 5 14.05 25.44 15.78
C ARG A 5 14.01 23.92 15.78
N GLU A 6 14.34 23.29 16.91
CA GLU A 6 14.27 21.84 17.09
C GLU A 6 12.83 21.32 16.99
N GLU A 7 11.84 22.04 17.54
CA GLU A 7 10.41 21.71 17.35
C GLU A 7 10.02 21.77 15.86
N SER A 8 10.48 22.77 15.11
CA SER A 8 10.17 22.90 13.67
C SER A 8 10.83 21.82 12.81
N GLU A 9 12.01 21.33 13.19
CA GLU A 9 12.69 20.24 12.48
C GLU A 9 12.04 18.89 12.79
N LEU A 10 11.65 18.65 14.05
CA LEU A 10 10.88 17.46 14.44
C LEU A 10 9.50 17.47 13.78
N ASP A 11 8.81 18.60 13.74
CA ASP A 11 7.54 18.75 13.02
C ASP A 11 7.72 18.55 11.52
N SER A 12 8.83 19.00 10.92
CA SER A 12 9.13 18.73 9.51
C SER A 12 9.43 17.25 9.24
N VAL A 13 10.08 16.55 10.18
CA VAL A 13 10.36 15.11 10.08
C VAL A 13 9.08 14.29 10.31
N LEU A 14 8.19 14.74 11.21
CA LEU A 14 6.87 14.14 11.44
C LEU A 14 5.90 14.47 10.29
N ALA A 15 6.00 15.66 9.69
CA ALA A 15 5.24 16.08 8.50
C ALA A 15 5.72 15.41 7.20
N SER A 16 6.93 14.83 7.20
CA SER A 16 7.40 13.92 6.16
C SER A 16 6.67 12.56 6.19
N GLY A 17 5.86 12.31 7.22
CA GLY A 17 5.02 11.11 7.33
C GLY A 17 3.78 11.14 6.44
N ILE A 18 3.09 10.00 6.39
CA ILE A 18 1.79 9.89 5.73
C ILE A 18 0.75 10.55 6.63
N SER A 19 0.21 11.69 6.23
CA SER A 19 -0.86 12.36 6.97
C SER A 19 -2.21 11.72 6.66
N THR A 20 -2.85 11.07 7.63
CA THR A 20 -4.13 10.35 7.45
C THR A 20 -5.30 11.00 8.19
N GLY A 21 -5.07 12.19 8.76
CA GLY A 21 -6.05 12.88 9.59
C GLY A 21 -6.39 12.06 10.83
N LYS A 22 -7.67 11.79 11.04
CA LYS A 22 -8.16 10.93 12.15
C LYS A 22 -8.22 9.44 11.76
N ASN A 23 -7.91 9.11 10.52
CA ASN A 23 -8.04 7.75 10.02
C ASN A 23 -6.81 6.92 10.39
N LEU A 24 -7.03 5.65 10.71
CA LEU A 24 -5.99 4.67 10.94
C LEU A 24 -5.78 3.85 9.67
N ILE A 25 -4.52 3.58 9.33
CA ILE A 25 -4.16 2.69 8.23
C ILE A 25 -3.83 1.33 8.82
N LEU A 26 -4.56 0.32 8.38
CA LEU A 26 -4.36 -1.07 8.81
C LEU A 26 -3.81 -1.85 7.62
N ILE A 27 -2.79 -2.66 7.90
CA ILE A 27 -2.19 -3.58 6.94
C ILE A 27 -2.44 -4.98 7.47
N GLY A 28 -3.07 -5.83 6.67
CA GLY A 28 -3.43 -7.18 7.08
C GLY A 28 -3.17 -8.19 5.99
N MET A 29 -2.84 -9.41 6.40
CA MET A 29 -2.89 -10.58 5.53
C MET A 29 -4.23 -11.25 5.80
N THR A 30 -5.05 -11.39 4.76
CA THR A 30 -6.42 -11.92 4.90
C THR A 30 -6.56 -13.34 4.37
N GLU A 31 -5.61 -13.80 3.56
CA GLU A 31 -5.64 -15.09 2.88
C GLU A 31 -4.23 -15.71 2.85
N ASP A 32 -4.16 -17.04 3.02
CA ASP A 32 -2.92 -17.82 2.85
C ASP A 32 -2.68 -18.01 1.35
N THR A 33 -1.99 -17.02 0.80
CA THR A 33 -1.74 -16.90 -0.64
C THR A 33 -0.56 -17.72 -1.10
N ASN A 34 0.34 -18.09 -0.19
CA ASN A 34 1.47 -18.96 -0.49
C ASN A 34 1.15 -20.46 -0.24
N LYS A 35 0.00 -20.75 0.37
CA LYS A 35 -0.54 -22.09 0.68
C LYS A 35 0.35 -22.90 1.63
N ASP A 36 1.04 -22.25 2.56
CA ASP A 36 1.90 -22.91 3.55
C ASP A 36 1.15 -23.33 4.82
N GLY A 37 -0.15 -23.00 4.91
CA GLY A 37 -1.02 -23.31 6.04
C GLY A 37 -1.01 -22.24 7.14
N PHE A 38 -0.25 -21.15 6.99
CA PHE A 38 -0.10 -20.11 7.99
C PHE A 38 -0.15 -18.71 7.37
N LEU A 39 -1.03 -17.85 7.90
CA LEU A 39 -1.02 -16.42 7.57
C LEU A 39 0.27 -15.76 8.11
N ASN A 40 1.15 -15.33 7.21
CA ASN A 40 2.43 -14.73 7.55
C ASN A 40 2.88 -13.65 6.57
N GLN A 41 4.04 -13.02 6.84
CA GLN A 41 4.54 -11.88 6.07
C GLN A 41 4.82 -12.16 4.58
N LYS A 42 4.91 -13.44 4.19
CA LYS A 42 5.03 -13.88 2.80
C LYS A 42 3.69 -13.83 2.07
N ASP A 43 2.58 -13.71 2.79
CA ASP A 43 1.28 -13.52 2.21
C ASP A 43 1.05 -12.10 1.72
N ARG A 44 0.07 -12.00 0.83
CA ARG A 44 -0.35 -10.74 0.25
C ARG A 44 -0.89 -9.82 1.33
N LYS A 45 -0.40 -8.58 1.30
CA LYS A 45 -0.78 -7.53 2.22
C LYS A 45 -1.90 -6.70 1.61
N GLN A 46 -3.02 -6.62 2.29
CA GLN A 46 -4.14 -5.74 1.98
C GLN A 46 -4.06 -4.49 2.85
N VAL A 47 -4.59 -3.38 2.33
CA VAL A 47 -4.63 -2.09 3.02
C VAL A 47 -6.06 -1.69 3.30
N PHE A 48 -6.30 -1.26 4.53
CA PHE A 48 -7.58 -0.75 4.97
C PHE A 48 -7.43 0.62 5.62
N VAL A 49 -8.47 1.43 5.47
CA VAL A 49 -8.61 2.71 6.16
C VAL A 49 -9.75 2.56 7.16
N TYR A 50 -9.45 2.77 8.44
CA TYR A 50 -10.43 2.80 9.51
C TYR A 50 -10.68 4.24 9.97
N ASN A 51 -11.95 4.64 9.96
CA ASN A 51 -12.40 5.88 10.57
C ASN A 51 -13.00 5.60 11.96
N PRO A 52 -12.33 6.00 13.06
CA PRO A 52 -12.79 5.71 14.41
C PRO A 52 -14.05 6.49 14.81
N VAL A 53 -14.32 7.62 14.17
CA VAL A 53 -15.50 8.44 14.49
C VAL A 53 -16.77 7.79 13.94
N SER A 54 -16.70 7.24 12.73
CA SER A 54 -17.85 6.56 12.10
C SER A 54 -17.83 5.03 12.27
N ALA A 55 -16.83 4.48 12.96
CA ALA A 55 -16.58 3.04 13.08
C ALA A 55 -16.60 2.29 11.74
N ASN A 56 -16.05 2.90 10.68
CA ASN A 56 -16.09 2.37 9.32
C ASN A 56 -14.71 1.89 8.88
N LEU A 57 -14.65 0.70 8.29
CA LEU A 57 -13.43 0.10 7.73
C LEU A 57 -13.61 -0.10 6.22
N VAL A 58 -12.71 0.48 5.42
CA VAL A 58 -12.78 0.42 3.95
C VAL A 58 -11.51 -0.22 3.40
N GLY A 59 -11.66 -1.21 2.52
CA GLY A 59 -10.55 -1.76 1.73
C GLY A 59 -10.09 -0.75 0.68
N VAL A 60 -8.78 -0.50 0.64
CA VAL A 60 -8.18 0.55 -0.19
C VAL A 60 -7.76 0.02 -1.56
N LEU A 61 -7.13 -1.15 -1.58
CA LEU A 61 -6.55 -1.71 -2.80
C LEU A 61 -7.64 -2.29 -3.72
N PRO A 62 -7.48 -2.17 -5.04
CA PRO A 62 -8.33 -2.89 -5.98
C PRO A 62 -8.16 -4.41 -5.83
N LYS A 63 -9.14 -5.17 -6.32
CA LYS A 63 -9.01 -6.63 -6.40
C LYS A 63 -7.78 -6.98 -7.23
N LYS A 64 -7.12 -8.10 -6.87
CA LYS A 64 -5.90 -8.60 -7.53
C LYS A 64 -4.65 -7.73 -7.33
N TYR A 65 -4.65 -6.81 -6.38
CA TYR A 65 -3.45 -6.05 -6.03
C TYR A 65 -3.06 -6.26 -4.57
N SER A 66 -1.76 -6.34 -4.32
CA SER A 66 -1.20 -6.39 -2.98
C SER A 66 -0.23 -5.24 -2.72
N LEU A 67 -0.15 -4.81 -1.45
CA LEU A 67 0.79 -3.78 -1.02
C LEU A 67 2.22 -4.33 -0.98
N GLU A 68 3.12 -3.64 -1.68
CA GLU A 68 4.56 -3.81 -1.52
C GLU A 68 5.10 -2.80 -0.50
N LYS A 69 4.79 -1.51 -0.68
CA LYS A 69 5.37 -0.44 0.14
C LYS A 69 4.52 0.83 0.12
N PHE A 70 4.53 1.56 1.24
CA PHE A 70 4.04 2.95 1.28
C PHE A 70 5.15 3.95 0.92
N LEU A 71 4.76 5.00 0.20
CA LEU A 71 5.59 6.16 -0.04
C LEU A 71 5.09 7.32 0.81
N THR A 72 6.04 8.06 1.37
CA THR A 72 5.74 9.33 2.00
C THR A 72 5.28 10.32 0.93
N SER A 73 4.21 11.05 1.22
CA SER A 73 3.71 12.08 0.31
C SER A 73 3.30 13.30 1.13
N PRO A 74 3.61 14.52 0.67
CA PRO A 74 3.22 15.75 1.37
C PRO A 74 1.71 16.02 1.31
N GLY A 75 0.92 15.15 0.66
CA GLY A 75 -0.53 15.28 0.55
C GLY A 75 -1.24 14.86 1.83
N LYS A 76 -2.10 15.74 2.36
CA LYS A 76 -3.02 15.40 3.45
C LYS A 76 -4.02 14.34 3.00
N GLU A 77 -4.18 13.30 3.82
CA GLU A 77 -5.15 12.22 3.63
C GLU A 77 -5.04 11.52 2.27
N ARG A 78 -3.80 11.44 1.75
CA ARG A 78 -3.47 10.77 0.50
C ARG A 78 -2.43 9.68 0.76
N LEU A 79 -2.74 8.47 0.33
CA LEU A 79 -1.85 7.33 0.37
C LEU A 79 -1.23 7.13 -1.01
N VAL A 80 0.09 7.04 -1.06
CA VAL A 80 0.82 6.64 -2.26
C VAL A 80 1.46 5.30 -1.96
N MET A 81 1.12 4.29 -2.75
CA MET A 81 1.56 2.91 -2.53
C MET A 81 2.21 2.36 -3.80
N ILE A 82 3.22 1.53 -3.60
CA ILE A 82 3.69 0.60 -4.63
C ILE A 82 2.88 -0.68 -4.45
N VAL A 83 2.25 -1.12 -5.53
CA VAL A 83 1.42 -2.32 -5.54
C VAL A 83 1.94 -3.31 -6.58
N SER A 84 1.74 -4.59 -6.30
CA SER A 84 2.00 -5.70 -7.21
C SER A 84 0.68 -6.27 -7.71
N LEU A 85 0.59 -6.48 -9.03
CA LEU A 85 -0.53 -7.19 -9.64
C LEU A 85 -0.36 -8.69 -9.37
N GLU A 86 -1.46 -9.34 -9.01
CA GLU A 86 -1.51 -10.77 -8.86
C GLU A 86 -1.52 -11.44 -10.24
N GLU A 87 -0.45 -12.15 -10.58
CA GLU A 87 -0.49 -13.13 -11.66
C GLU A 87 -1.30 -14.34 -11.18
N GLU A 88 -2.41 -14.65 -11.86
CA GLU A 88 -3.06 -15.94 -11.72
C GLU A 88 -2.04 -17.00 -12.17
N LYS A 89 -1.51 -17.76 -11.21
CA LYS A 89 -0.78 -18.98 -11.54
C LYS A 89 -1.79 -19.99 -12.07
N GLU A 90 -2.13 -19.88 -13.35
CA GLU A 90 -2.73 -20.99 -14.07
C GLU A 90 -1.76 -22.17 -14.01
N GLU A 91 -2.23 -23.30 -13.47
CA GLU A 91 -1.51 -24.56 -13.48
C GLU A 91 -1.31 -25.05 -14.92
N SER A 92 -0.26 -24.58 -15.59
CA SER A 92 0.13 -25.08 -16.91
C SER A 92 1.41 -25.91 -16.83
N LYS A 93 1.21 -27.23 -16.89
CA LYS A 93 2.27 -28.24 -17.04
C LYS A 93 3.11 -27.94 -18.31
N LYS A 94 4.44 -28.01 -18.16
CA LYS A 94 5.51 -28.17 -19.19
C LYS A 94 5.68 -27.05 -20.24
N LYS A 95 6.80 -26.29 -20.14
CA LYS A 95 8.06 -26.47 -20.89
C LYS A 95 9.03 -25.31 -20.62
N LYS A 96 10.32 -25.63 -20.57
CA LYS A 96 11.44 -24.69 -20.45
C LYS A 96 11.55 -23.81 -21.71
N SER A 97 11.68 -22.50 -21.53
CA SER A 97 12.55 -21.65 -22.34
C SER A 97 12.82 -20.35 -21.59
N ALA A 98 14.10 -19.97 -21.53
CA ALA A 98 14.56 -18.71 -20.98
C ALA A 98 13.77 -17.52 -21.57
N THR A 99 13.61 -16.44 -20.81
CA THR A 99 13.80 -15.03 -21.22
C THR A 99 13.05 -14.09 -20.29
N THR A 100 13.74 -13.01 -19.94
CA THR A 100 13.26 -11.80 -19.23
C THR A 100 12.78 -12.02 -17.81
N VAL A 101 13.68 -11.72 -16.86
CA VAL A 101 13.29 -11.11 -15.60
C VAL A 101 12.50 -9.84 -15.97
N LYS A 102 11.18 -9.95 -16.14
CA LYS A 102 10.31 -8.77 -16.12
C LYS A 102 10.58 -8.15 -14.76
N LEU A 103 11.28 -7.01 -14.73
CA LEU A 103 11.24 -6.17 -13.54
C LEU A 103 9.74 -6.02 -13.20
N PRO A 104 9.33 -6.24 -11.94
CA PRO A 104 7.92 -6.06 -11.59
C PRO A 104 7.51 -4.68 -12.10
N GLU A 105 6.45 -4.61 -12.89
CA GLU A 105 5.87 -3.35 -13.34
C GLU A 105 5.47 -2.59 -12.06
N ILE A 106 6.37 -1.73 -11.58
CA ILE A 106 6.17 -0.94 -10.37
C ILE A 106 4.96 -0.06 -10.67
N THR A 107 3.81 -0.49 -10.15
CA THR A 107 2.54 0.18 -10.34
C THR A 107 2.29 1.02 -9.11
N PHE A 108 2.06 2.31 -9.31
CA PHE A 108 1.69 3.18 -8.21
C PHE A 108 0.18 3.13 -8.04
N TYR A 109 -0.29 3.03 -6.81
CA TYR A 109 -1.69 3.23 -6.47
C TYR A 109 -1.80 4.41 -5.52
N ILE A 110 -2.52 5.44 -5.96
CA ILE A 110 -2.73 6.67 -5.19
C ILE A 110 -4.17 6.66 -4.71
N TYR A 111 -4.37 6.65 -3.40
CA TYR A 111 -5.70 6.66 -2.79
C TYR A 111 -5.95 7.96 -2.01
N ASP A 112 -7.04 8.64 -2.34
CA ASP A 112 -7.52 9.82 -1.63
C ASP A 112 -8.57 9.38 -0.60
N ILE A 113 -8.18 9.47 0.69
CA ILE A 113 -9.03 9.00 1.80
C ILE A 113 -10.31 9.83 1.91
N ARG A 114 -10.24 11.14 1.63
CA ARG A 114 -11.42 12.03 1.72
C ARG A 114 -12.46 11.67 0.68
N LYS A 115 -12.00 11.35 -0.53
CA LYS A 115 -12.88 11.00 -1.65
C LYS A 115 -13.28 9.54 -1.66
N GLY A 116 -12.60 8.69 -0.89
CA GLY A 116 -12.79 7.25 -0.90
C GLY A 116 -12.50 6.63 -2.27
N ARG A 117 -11.53 7.18 -3.01
CA ARG A 117 -11.23 6.79 -4.39
C ARG A 117 -9.73 6.69 -4.60
N GLY A 118 -9.31 5.70 -5.37
CA GLY A 118 -7.94 5.56 -5.80
C GLY A 118 -7.78 5.47 -7.31
N THR A 119 -6.54 5.66 -7.75
CA THR A 119 -6.14 5.64 -9.16
C THR A 119 -4.85 4.84 -9.27
N LEU A 120 -4.85 3.87 -10.18
CA LEU A 120 -3.64 3.19 -10.63
C LEU A 120 -2.91 4.11 -11.61
N VAL A 121 -1.62 4.29 -11.38
CA VAL A 121 -0.72 5.06 -12.22
C VAL A 121 0.37 4.10 -12.66
N GLU A 122 0.23 3.60 -13.88
CA GLU A 122 1.34 3.04 -14.64
C GLU A 122 2.30 4.20 -14.98
N ARG A 123 3.60 3.93 -15.10
CA ARG A 123 4.65 4.96 -15.21
C ARG A 123 4.24 6.17 -16.08
N PRO A 124 4.56 7.42 -15.67
CA PRO A 124 4.59 8.55 -16.59
C PRO A 124 5.66 8.38 -17.68
#